data_AF-A0A928A9H1-F1
#
_entry.id   AF-A0A928A9H1-F1
#
_cell.length_a   1.000
_cell.length_b   1.000
_cell.length_c   1.000
_cell.angle_alpha   90.00
_cell.angle_beta   90.00
_cell.angle_gamma   90.00
#
_symmetry.space_group_name_H-M   'P 1'
#
loop_
_entity.id
_entity.type
_entity.pdbx_description
1 polymer ?
#
loop_
_entity_poly.entity_id
_entity_poly.type
_entity_poly.pdbx_seq_one_letter_code
_entity_poly.pdbx_strand_id
1 'polypeptide(L)'
;MKESFDNKNQEYISKWIESNPNFSNIKFQNNSILFSNGSKIDLKNFSLSSLLDNEDFISNLKLMDEYLLYKIIYANAEIYKFYNRDTNIDEYIKDIKITDQGNVLITTDKSKKETKGIKINSILMTYSSLLNSSTNGKVSIDKLFKKIGLNNFHEKNGELLFFDLLDKNDEFKTIEIHYIGDFSKYMYTLVRYQNYLVGDAKKLLESCNYKINKLMKSDNLNNLQKDALKLYNKYTKYNKIHDLKKRIHRNKTMFIIAMLIFTLMIIYNGLYVLLWSHDNRNIDKQVNQIYVNTKVTETMENENTEIINNNADKSDPYWDYIKMNLINVDFSELKKTNNDTVGWIQVNGTNINYPFVQTTDNEYYLTHQFDKKFNGGGWVWLDYRNNSKEFDKNSIIYAHGRQNKTMFGSLRNILTNDWINNKENYVIKLSTETENTLWQVFSVYRIPTTSDYLEISFEDNNKFLEFANMLKNRSQYDFGTNVSDDDKILTLSTCYNNADKVVLHAKLIKKESR
;
A
#
# COMPACT_ATOMS: atom_id res chain seq x y z
N MET A 1 -35.21 -16.46 -44.82
CA MET A 1 -36.19 -15.36 -44.99
C MET A 1 -35.58 -14.09 -44.44
N LYS A 2 -35.15 -13.17 -45.32
CA LYS A 2 -34.84 -11.77 -44.98
C LYS A 2 -36.17 -11.00 -44.85
N GLU A 3 -36.99 -11.39 -43.87
CA GLU A 3 -37.98 -10.47 -43.28
C GLU A 3 -37.28 -9.79 -42.09
N SER A 4 -36.04 -9.32 -42.31
CA SER A 4 -35.65 -7.90 -42.39
C SER A 4 -36.01 -7.13 -41.12
N PHE A 5 -35.00 -7.02 -40.26
CA PHE A 5 -34.83 -6.00 -39.20
C PHE A 5 -35.38 -4.62 -39.62
N ASP A 6 -35.40 -4.34 -40.92
CA ASP A 6 -35.96 -3.15 -41.57
C ASP A 6 -37.46 -2.93 -41.32
N ASN A 7 -38.34 -3.94 -41.29
CA ASN A 7 -39.79 -3.72 -41.17
C ASN A 7 -40.20 -3.19 -39.78
N LYS A 8 -39.53 -3.63 -38.70
CA LYS A 8 -39.78 -3.14 -37.34
C LYS A 8 -39.26 -1.72 -37.15
N ASN A 9 -38.06 -1.42 -37.65
CA ASN A 9 -37.50 -0.07 -37.63
C ASN A 9 -38.35 0.91 -38.45
N GLN A 10 -38.89 0.47 -39.58
CA GLN A 10 -39.82 1.26 -40.40
C GLN A 10 -41.11 1.58 -39.65
N GLU A 11 -41.69 0.62 -38.92
CA GLU A 11 -42.89 0.86 -38.11
C GLU A 11 -42.62 1.85 -36.95
N TYR A 12 -41.44 1.76 -36.30
CA TYR A 12 -41.01 2.70 -35.28
C TYR A 12 -40.80 4.12 -35.84
N ILE A 13 -40.14 4.25 -36.99
CA ILE A 13 -39.91 5.54 -37.65
C ILE A 13 -41.26 6.17 -38.07
N SER A 14 -42.18 5.37 -38.61
CA SER A 14 -43.52 5.83 -39.00
C SER A 14 -44.31 6.33 -37.79
N LYS A 15 -44.41 5.53 -36.72
CA LYS A 15 -45.11 5.94 -35.49
C LYS A 15 -44.46 7.15 -34.82
N TRP A 16 -43.12 7.23 -34.87
CA TRP A 16 -42.38 8.36 -34.32
C TRP A 16 -42.67 9.66 -35.10
N ILE A 17 -42.66 9.64 -36.43
CA ILE A 17 -43.00 10.82 -37.24
C ILE A 17 -44.47 11.22 -37.03
N GLU A 18 -45.40 10.26 -37.04
CA GLU A 18 -46.84 10.51 -36.87
C GLU A 18 -47.22 11.03 -35.48
N SER A 19 -46.51 10.59 -34.42
CA SER A 19 -46.80 11.00 -33.04
C SER A 19 -46.22 12.38 -32.67
N ASN A 20 -45.46 13.00 -33.57
CA ASN A 20 -44.78 14.27 -33.32
C ASN A 20 -45.37 15.39 -34.20
N PRO A 21 -46.28 16.23 -33.66
CA PRO A 21 -47.06 17.20 -34.45
C PRO A 21 -46.23 18.31 -35.12
N ASN A 22 -44.94 18.44 -34.77
CA ASN A 22 -44.03 19.43 -35.34
C ASN A 22 -43.45 19.01 -36.71
N PHE A 23 -43.48 17.72 -37.08
CA PHE A 23 -43.07 17.23 -38.41
C PHE A 23 -44.13 17.44 -39.50
N SER A 24 -44.89 18.52 -39.43
CA SER A 24 -46.00 18.87 -40.34
C SER A 24 -45.62 18.94 -41.83
N ASN A 25 -44.34 19.09 -42.14
CA ASN A 25 -43.79 19.23 -43.49
C ASN A 25 -43.30 17.89 -44.10
N ILE A 26 -43.46 16.79 -43.37
CA ILE A 26 -42.95 15.46 -43.70
C ILE A 26 -44.12 14.48 -43.65
N LYS A 27 -44.26 13.64 -44.69
CA LYS A 27 -45.29 12.59 -44.74
C LYS A 27 -44.67 11.23 -45.02
N PHE A 28 -45.13 10.23 -44.30
CA PHE A 28 -44.79 8.84 -44.58
C PHE A 28 -45.77 8.27 -45.60
N GLN A 29 -45.27 7.76 -46.74
CA GLN A 29 -46.11 7.11 -47.74
C GLN A 29 -45.34 6.01 -48.47
N ASN A 30 -45.92 4.81 -48.54
CA ASN A 30 -45.37 3.65 -49.27
C ASN A 30 -43.87 3.39 -49.01
N ASN A 31 -43.49 3.25 -47.73
CA ASN A 31 -42.12 2.99 -47.25
C ASN A 31 -41.10 4.06 -47.64
N SER A 32 -41.55 5.31 -47.74
CA SER A 32 -40.69 6.44 -48.04
C SER A 32 -41.14 7.68 -47.29
N ILE A 33 -40.18 8.56 -47.02
CA ILE A 33 -40.42 9.88 -46.45
C ILE A 33 -40.52 10.87 -47.59
N LEU A 34 -41.65 11.57 -47.65
CA LEU A 34 -41.91 12.64 -48.62
C LEU A 34 -41.88 13.98 -47.91
N PHE A 35 -41.13 14.91 -48.49
CA PHE A 35 -41.03 16.27 -47.97
C PHE A 35 -41.93 17.21 -48.77
N SER A 36 -42.37 18.28 -48.12
CA SER A 36 -43.22 19.32 -48.72
C SER A 36 -42.65 20.00 -49.97
N ASN A 37 -41.33 19.95 -50.18
CA ASN A 37 -40.65 20.45 -51.39
C ASN A 37 -40.60 19.43 -52.56
N GLY A 38 -41.17 18.23 -52.38
CA GLY A 38 -41.24 17.17 -53.39
C GLY A 38 -40.08 16.17 -53.37
N SER A 39 -39.07 16.33 -52.49
CA SER A 39 -38.01 15.32 -52.34
C SER A 39 -38.53 14.06 -51.63
N LYS A 40 -37.88 12.93 -51.89
CA LYS A 40 -38.30 11.61 -51.39
C LYS A 40 -37.10 10.76 -50.96
N ILE A 41 -37.16 10.18 -49.77
CA ILE A 41 -36.19 9.20 -49.26
C ILE A 41 -36.85 7.82 -49.16
N ASP A 42 -36.29 6.81 -49.83
CA ASP A 42 -36.80 5.43 -49.76
C ASP A 42 -36.18 4.69 -48.58
N LEU A 43 -37.02 4.16 -47.69
CA LEU A 43 -36.59 3.60 -46.41
C LEU A 43 -36.36 2.09 -46.44
N LYS A 44 -36.46 1.45 -47.61
CA LYS A 44 -36.38 -0.02 -47.76
C LYS A 44 -35.12 -0.67 -47.18
N ASN A 45 -34.05 0.08 -46.91
CA ASN A 45 -32.83 -0.41 -46.24
C ASN A 45 -32.19 0.64 -45.27
N PHE A 46 -32.98 1.57 -44.73
CA PHE A 46 -32.45 2.63 -43.85
C PHE A 46 -32.53 2.26 -42.36
N SER A 47 -31.41 2.38 -41.64
CA SER A 47 -31.41 2.37 -40.17
C SER A 47 -31.71 3.78 -39.62
N LEU A 48 -32.22 3.88 -38.38
CA LEU A 48 -32.53 5.17 -37.77
C LEU A 48 -31.30 6.09 -37.72
N SER A 49 -30.12 5.56 -37.36
CA SER A 49 -28.87 6.34 -37.36
C SER A 49 -28.51 6.88 -38.74
N SER A 50 -28.60 6.05 -39.78
CA SER A 50 -28.34 6.51 -41.16
C SER A 50 -29.34 7.53 -41.70
N LEU A 51 -30.56 7.57 -41.16
CA LEU A 51 -31.55 8.61 -41.50
C LEU A 51 -31.20 9.95 -40.83
N LEU A 52 -30.62 9.91 -39.63
CA LEU A 52 -30.18 11.07 -38.87
C LEU A 52 -28.91 11.72 -39.42
N ASP A 53 -28.16 11.01 -40.26
CA ASP A 53 -26.98 11.51 -40.97
C ASP A 53 -27.28 11.93 -42.43
N ASN A 54 -28.54 11.81 -42.87
CA ASN A 54 -28.94 12.13 -44.23
C ASN A 54 -29.16 13.65 -44.39
N GLU A 55 -28.31 14.31 -45.17
CA GLU A 55 -28.33 15.77 -45.35
C GLU A 55 -29.65 16.30 -45.91
N ASP A 56 -30.32 15.57 -46.81
CA ASP A 56 -31.63 15.97 -47.33
C ASP A 56 -32.73 15.85 -46.27
N PHE A 57 -32.61 14.90 -45.34
CA PHE A 57 -33.51 14.78 -44.19
C PHE A 57 -33.27 15.93 -43.20
N ILE A 58 -32.02 16.17 -42.80
CA ILE A 58 -31.67 17.23 -41.82
C ILE A 58 -31.97 18.63 -42.36
N SER A 59 -31.62 18.92 -43.61
CA SER A 59 -31.80 20.25 -44.21
C SER A 59 -33.27 20.67 -44.38
N ASN A 60 -34.19 19.71 -44.37
CA ASN A 60 -35.63 19.96 -44.45
C ASN A 60 -36.32 19.99 -43.08
N LEU A 61 -35.59 19.77 -41.98
CA LEU A 61 -36.05 19.99 -40.61
C LEU A 61 -35.99 21.48 -40.28
N LYS A 62 -36.99 22.01 -39.57
CA LYS A 62 -36.86 23.38 -39.04
C LYS A 62 -35.88 23.36 -37.86
N LEU A 63 -35.27 24.50 -37.54
CA LEU A 63 -34.26 24.65 -36.47
C LEU A 63 -34.69 24.07 -35.10
N MET A 64 -36.00 24.04 -34.82
CA MET A 64 -36.55 23.47 -33.58
C MET A 64 -36.62 21.93 -33.60
N ASP A 65 -36.65 21.34 -34.78
CA ASP A 65 -36.67 19.89 -35.03
C ASP A 65 -35.25 19.29 -34.96
N GLU A 66 -34.22 20.04 -35.41
CA GLU A 66 -32.79 19.69 -35.20
C GLU A 66 -32.42 19.61 -33.70
N TYR A 67 -32.94 20.54 -32.90
CA TYR A 67 -32.71 20.57 -31.45
C TYR A 67 -33.38 19.38 -30.73
N LEU A 68 -34.54 18.91 -31.21
CA LEU A 68 -35.19 17.71 -30.68
C LEU A 68 -34.43 16.44 -31.07
N LEU A 69 -33.86 16.41 -32.28
CA LEU A 69 -32.99 15.35 -32.78
C LEU A 69 -31.76 15.16 -31.89
N TYR A 70 -31.10 16.27 -31.53
CA TYR A 70 -29.94 16.28 -30.64
C TYR A 70 -30.27 15.81 -29.21
N LYS A 71 -31.45 16.17 -28.70
CA LYS A 71 -31.96 15.66 -27.41
C LYS A 71 -32.17 14.15 -27.42
N ILE A 72 -32.62 13.57 -28.53
CA ILE A 72 -32.87 12.13 -28.68
C ILE A 72 -31.55 11.35 -28.78
N ILE A 73 -30.57 11.86 -29.53
CA ILE A 73 -29.23 11.26 -29.62
C ILE A 73 -28.55 11.21 -28.24
N TYR A 74 -28.65 12.30 -27.47
CA TYR A 74 -28.04 12.39 -26.14
C TYR A 74 -28.80 11.55 -25.08
N ALA A 75 -30.13 11.49 -25.17
CA ALA A 75 -30.93 10.58 -24.33
C ALA A 75 -30.57 9.10 -24.61
N ASN A 76 -30.34 8.72 -25.87
CA ASN A 76 -29.89 7.37 -26.23
C ASN A 76 -28.50 7.04 -25.66
N ALA A 77 -27.58 8.00 -25.61
CA ALA A 77 -26.24 7.80 -25.03
C ALA A 77 -26.27 7.65 -23.49
N GLU A 78 -27.18 8.34 -22.80
CA GLU A 78 -27.44 8.16 -21.35
C GLU A 78 -28.17 6.84 -21.06
N ILE A 79 -29.12 6.44 -21.92
CA ILE A 79 -29.75 5.11 -21.86
C ILE A 79 -28.69 4.03 -21.99
N TYR A 80 -27.76 4.12 -22.96
CA TYR A 80 -26.62 3.20 -23.12
C TYR A 80 -25.71 3.10 -21.88
N LYS A 81 -25.56 4.18 -21.10
CA LYS A 81 -24.82 4.14 -19.81
C LYS A 81 -25.62 3.43 -18.71
N PHE A 82 -26.94 3.47 -18.75
CA PHE A 82 -27.82 2.76 -17.83
C PHE A 82 -27.84 1.25 -18.11
N TYR A 83 -27.66 0.83 -19.37
CA TYR A 83 -27.53 -0.59 -19.77
C TYR A 83 -26.35 -1.32 -19.11
N ASN A 84 -25.29 -0.59 -18.74
CA ASN A 84 -24.04 -1.16 -18.24
C ASN A 84 -24.00 -1.40 -16.72
N ARG A 85 -25.15 -1.38 -16.04
CA ARG A 85 -25.27 -1.78 -14.63
C ARG A 85 -26.32 -2.89 -14.47
N ASP A 86 -25.89 -4.12 -14.72
CA ASP A 86 -26.42 -5.42 -14.23
C ASP A 86 -27.93 -5.63 -14.16
N THR A 87 -28.72 -5.03 -15.07
CA THR A 87 -30.09 -5.46 -15.32
C THR A 87 -30.37 -5.32 -16.81
N ASN A 88 -30.66 -6.43 -17.48
CA ASN A 88 -31.08 -6.47 -18.87
C ASN A 88 -32.49 -5.85 -18.97
N ILE A 89 -32.54 -4.52 -19.08
CA ILE A 89 -33.76 -3.71 -19.11
C ILE A 89 -34.41 -3.70 -20.50
N ASP A 90 -33.76 -4.25 -21.53
CA ASP A 90 -34.33 -4.40 -22.88
C ASP A 90 -35.68 -5.12 -22.89
N GLU A 91 -35.93 -6.01 -21.91
CA GLU A 91 -37.22 -6.69 -21.77
C GLU A 91 -38.26 -5.94 -20.91
N TYR A 92 -37.96 -4.73 -20.42
CA TYR A 92 -38.75 -4.09 -19.36
C TYR A 92 -39.17 -2.63 -19.61
N ILE A 93 -38.73 -1.95 -20.67
CA ILE A 93 -39.19 -0.58 -20.99
C ILE A 93 -40.41 -0.62 -21.90
N LYS A 94 -41.51 0.00 -21.46
CA LYS A 94 -42.78 0.04 -22.20
C LYS A 94 -43.05 1.37 -22.89
N ASP A 95 -42.64 2.49 -22.28
CA ASP A 95 -42.89 3.85 -22.81
C ASP A 95 -41.87 4.86 -22.26
N ILE A 96 -41.49 5.85 -23.07
CA ILE A 96 -40.67 7.01 -22.69
C ILE A 96 -41.40 8.27 -23.13
N LYS A 97 -41.75 9.15 -22.19
CA LYS A 97 -42.48 10.40 -22.47
C LYS A 97 -41.76 11.62 -21.95
N ILE A 98 -41.81 12.69 -22.73
CA ILE A 98 -41.36 14.02 -22.29
C ILE A 98 -42.59 14.78 -21.81
N THR A 99 -42.55 15.33 -20.60
CA THR A 99 -43.66 16.14 -20.09
C THR A 99 -43.61 17.56 -20.61
N ASP A 100 -44.75 18.25 -20.57
CA ASP A 100 -44.92 19.66 -20.96
C ASP A 100 -44.02 20.62 -20.14
N GLN A 101 -43.50 20.16 -19.00
CA GLN A 101 -42.54 20.88 -18.16
C GLN A 101 -41.06 20.54 -18.47
N GLY A 102 -40.80 19.71 -19.48
CA GLY A 102 -39.46 19.36 -19.96
C GLY A 102 -38.75 18.22 -19.21
N ASN A 103 -39.48 17.39 -18.45
CA ASN A 103 -38.92 16.22 -17.76
C ASN A 103 -39.05 14.95 -18.63
N VAL A 104 -38.16 13.97 -18.45
CA VAL A 104 -38.25 12.66 -19.13
C VAL A 104 -38.80 11.60 -18.15
N LEU A 105 -39.88 10.93 -18.55
CA LEU A 105 -40.55 9.83 -17.85
C LEU A 105 -40.26 8.51 -18.56
N ILE A 106 -39.91 7.46 -17.81
CA ILE A 106 -39.66 6.10 -18.32
C ILE A 106 -40.59 5.13 -17.58
N THR A 107 -41.36 4.32 -18.31
CA THR A 107 -42.35 3.38 -17.76
C THR A 107 -41.87 1.93 -17.96
N THR A 108 -41.91 1.11 -16.91
CA THR A 108 -41.49 -0.32 -16.95
C THR A 108 -42.55 -1.28 -16.43
N ASP A 109 -42.45 -2.56 -16.80
CA ASP A 109 -43.52 -3.57 -16.61
C ASP A 109 -43.73 -4.09 -15.16
N LYS A 110 -42.87 -3.76 -14.18
CA LYS A 110 -43.03 -4.26 -12.78
C LYS A 110 -43.11 -3.21 -11.66
N SER A 111 -42.95 -1.92 -11.92
CA SER A 111 -43.37 -0.87 -10.98
C SER A 111 -43.34 0.50 -11.64
N LYS A 112 -44.45 1.24 -11.63
CA LYS A 112 -44.47 2.67 -11.95
C LYS A 112 -43.65 3.42 -10.91
N LYS A 113 -42.36 3.64 -11.17
CA LYS A 113 -41.52 4.51 -10.33
C LYS A 113 -41.21 5.78 -11.12
N GLU A 114 -41.81 6.89 -10.70
CA GLU A 114 -41.40 8.22 -11.13
C GLU A 114 -40.00 8.52 -10.59
N THR A 115 -39.10 8.94 -11.47
CA THR A 115 -37.85 9.59 -11.06
C THR A 115 -37.92 11.05 -11.52
N LYS A 116 -37.74 11.99 -10.58
CA LYS A 116 -37.81 13.44 -10.87
C LYS A 116 -36.64 13.84 -11.78
N GLY A 117 -36.96 14.36 -12.96
CA GLY A 117 -36.01 14.84 -13.95
C GLY A 117 -35.23 16.08 -13.53
N ILE A 118 -34.03 16.22 -14.11
CA ILE A 118 -33.17 17.41 -14.00
C ILE A 118 -33.80 18.53 -14.87
N LYS A 119 -33.95 19.75 -14.34
CA LYS A 119 -34.39 20.93 -15.11
C LYS A 119 -33.30 21.33 -16.11
N ILE A 120 -33.35 20.73 -17.30
CA ILE A 120 -32.37 20.89 -18.38
C ILE A 120 -32.57 22.20 -19.19
N ASN A 121 -33.70 22.89 -19.03
CA ASN A 121 -34.12 23.96 -19.95
C ASN A 121 -33.42 25.33 -19.75
N SER A 122 -33.00 25.69 -18.53
CA SER A 122 -32.32 26.98 -18.27
C SER A 122 -30.83 26.97 -18.66
N ILE A 123 -30.19 25.81 -18.54
CA ILE A 123 -28.78 25.61 -18.90
C ILE A 123 -28.62 25.62 -20.42
N LEU A 124 -29.53 25.00 -21.18
CA LEU A 124 -29.45 24.93 -22.65
C LEU A 124 -29.68 26.27 -23.36
N MET A 125 -30.57 27.14 -22.88
CA MET A 125 -30.75 28.48 -23.46
C MET A 125 -29.47 29.33 -23.31
N THR A 126 -28.85 29.26 -22.13
CA THR A 126 -27.58 29.95 -21.82
C THR A 126 -26.40 29.38 -22.64
N TYR A 127 -26.45 28.09 -22.96
CA TYR A 127 -25.40 27.41 -23.74
C TYR A 127 -25.46 27.74 -25.23
N SER A 128 -26.66 27.89 -25.81
CA SER A 128 -26.84 28.20 -27.24
C SER A 128 -26.35 29.59 -27.63
N SER A 129 -26.44 30.57 -26.73
CA SER A 129 -25.98 31.94 -26.99
C SER A 129 -24.46 32.09 -26.90
N LEU A 130 -23.79 31.27 -26.08
CA LEU A 130 -22.33 31.28 -25.91
C LEU A 130 -21.57 30.61 -27.07
N LEU A 131 -22.17 29.64 -27.78
CA LEU A 131 -21.51 28.92 -28.88
C LEU A 131 -21.75 29.53 -30.26
N ASN A 132 -22.78 30.36 -30.44
CA ASN A 132 -23.16 30.92 -31.73
C ASN A 132 -22.32 32.13 -32.20
N SER A 133 -21.23 32.46 -31.51
CA SER A 133 -20.18 33.31 -32.09
C SER A 133 -18.84 32.63 -31.88
N SER A 134 -18.06 32.58 -32.95
CA SER A 134 -16.79 31.87 -33.16
C SER A 134 -15.69 32.17 -32.14
N THR A 135 -15.89 31.79 -30.88
CA THR A 135 -14.96 32.05 -29.78
C THR A 135 -14.18 30.79 -29.46
N ASN A 136 -12.84 30.86 -29.59
CA ASN A 136 -11.92 29.79 -29.20
C ASN A 136 -11.73 29.67 -27.65
N GLY A 137 -12.69 30.16 -26.87
CA GLY A 137 -12.67 30.11 -25.41
C GLY A 137 -13.36 28.84 -24.88
N LYS A 138 -12.73 28.15 -23.92
CA LYS A 138 -13.37 27.01 -23.24
C LYS A 138 -14.02 27.49 -21.95
N VAL A 139 -15.35 27.43 -21.91
CA VAL A 139 -16.15 27.63 -20.68
C VAL A 139 -16.24 26.30 -19.95
N SER A 140 -15.89 26.29 -18.67
CA SER A 140 -16.02 25.13 -17.79
C SER A 140 -17.02 25.43 -16.68
N ILE A 141 -17.90 24.49 -16.39
CA ILE A 141 -18.90 24.60 -15.32
C ILE A 141 -18.72 23.41 -14.40
N ASP A 142 -18.69 23.66 -13.09
CA ASP A 142 -18.58 22.59 -12.09
C ASP A 142 -19.87 21.76 -12.05
N LYS A 143 -19.76 20.49 -11.63
CA LYS A 143 -20.81 19.46 -11.61
C LYS A 143 -22.10 19.85 -10.87
N LEU A 144 -22.02 20.87 -10.00
CA LEU A 144 -23.14 21.39 -9.21
C LEU A 144 -23.70 22.71 -9.75
N PHE A 145 -23.23 23.20 -10.90
CA PHE A 145 -23.65 24.45 -11.56
C PHE A 145 -23.48 25.73 -10.71
N LYS A 146 -22.72 25.68 -9.61
CA LYS A 146 -22.49 26.82 -8.69
C LYS A 146 -21.24 27.65 -9.01
N LYS A 147 -20.43 27.21 -9.97
CA LYS A 147 -19.12 27.79 -10.30
C LYS A 147 -18.86 27.71 -11.80
N ILE A 148 -18.40 28.83 -12.36
CA ILE A 148 -17.98 28.96 -13.76
C ILE A 148 -16.49 29.32 -13.82
N GLY A 149 -15.76 28.62 -14.69
CA GLY A 149 -14.36 28.87 -15.02
C GLY A 149 -14.18 29.25 -16.48
N LEU A 150 -13.57 30.41 -16.75
CA LEU A 150 -13.29 30.92 -18.09
C LEU A 150 -11.80 30.85 -18.40
N ASN A 151 -11.45 30.15 -19.49
CA ASN A 151 -10.07 29.96 -19.95
C ASN A 151 -9.87 30.54 -21.36
N ASN A 152 -8.78 31.30 -21.58
CA ASN A 152 -8.41 31.93 -22.86
C ASN A 152 -9.48 32.87 -23.45
N PHE A 153 -10.04 33.74 -22.61
CA PHE A 153 -11.03 34.73 -23.03
C PHE A 153 -10.35 35.89 -23.80
N HIS A 154 -10.39 35.82 -25.12
CA HIS A 154 -9.88 36.86 -26.01
C HIS A 154 -11.02 37.28 -26.94
N GLU A 155 -11.64 38.43 -26.71
CA GLU A 155 -12.11 39.40 -27.70
C GLU A 155 -13.21 40.32 -27.15
N LYS A 156 -13.22 41.56 -27.68
CA LYS A 156 -14.18 42.64 -27.44
C LYS A 156 -15.67 42.25 -27.52
N ASN A 157 -16.03 41.17 -28.21
CA ASN A 157 -17.43 40.76 -28.40
C ASN A 157 -17.93 39.77 -27.33
N GLY A 158 -17.04 39.07 -26.62
CA GLY A 158 -17.44 38.21 -25.48
C GLY A 158 -17.82 39.00 -24.23
N GLU A 159 -17.30 40.23 -24.11
CA GLU A 159 -17.42 41.09 -22.92
C GLU A 159 -18.88 41.46 -22.61
N LEU A 160 -19.67 41.84 -23.63
CA LEU A 160 -21.10 42.18 -23.49
C LEU A 160 -21.95 40.97 -23.09
N LEU A 161 -21.70 39.79 -23.68
CA LEU A 161 -22.43 38.57 -23.33
C LEU A 161 -22.14 38.09 -21.90
N PHE A 162 -20.93 38.35 -21.38
CA PHE A 162 -20.55 38.00 -20.01
C PHE A 162 -21.29 38.84 -18.97
N PHE A 163 -21.45 40.15 -19.20
CA PHE A 163 -22.21 41.02 -18.30
C PHE A 163 -23.71 40.69 -18.33
N ASP A 164 -24.27 40.38 -19.50
CA ASP A 164 -25.67 39.91 -19.64
C ASP A 164 -25.95 38.60 -18.87
N LEU A 165 -24.94 37.73 -18.74
CA LEU A 165 -25.04 36.45 -18.04
C LEU A 165 -24.97 36.63 -16.51
N LEU A 166 -24.26 37.64 -16.02
CA LEU A 166 -24.18 38.00 -14.61
C LEU A 166 -25.43 38.76 -14.14
N ASP A 167 -25.98 39.63 -14.99
CA ASP A 167 -27.20 40.38 -14.68
C ASP A 167 -28.46 39.50 -14.61
N LYS A 168 -28.43 38.31 -15.21
CA LYS A 168 -29.59 37.41 -15.32
C LYS A 168 -29.56 36.20 -14.39
N ASN A 169 -28.52 36.03 -13.57
CA ASN A 169 -28.35 34.79 -12.81
C ASN A 169 -27.72 34.97 -11.42
N ASP A 170 -28.58 35.17 -10.42
CA ASP A 170 -28.21 35.41 -9.01
C ASP A 170 -27.66 34.17 -8.28
N GLU A 171 -27.68 32.98 -8.90
CA GLU A 171 -27.31 31.72 -8.26
C GLU A 171 -25.79 31.42 -8.27
N PHE A 172 -25.01 32.17 -9.06
CA PHE A 172 -23.56 31.98 -9.11
C PHE A 172 -22.87 32.54 -7.87
N LYS A 173 -22.36 31.65 -7.02
CA LYS A 173 -21.70 32.04 -5.76
C LYS A 173 -20.23 32.42 -5.92
N THR A 174 -19.58 31.99 -7.01
CA THR A 174 -18.15 32.20 -7.22
C THR A 174 -17.79 32.14 -8.70
N ILE A 175 -16.99 33.10 -9.17
CA ILE A 175 -16.51 33.21 -10.57
C ILE A 175 -14.98 33.16 -10.55
N GLU A 176 -14.38 32.27 -11.33
CA GLU A 176 -12.92 32.16 -11.47
C GLU A 176 -12.48 32.44 -12.91
N ILE A 177 -11.62 33.44 -13.07
CA ILE A 177 -11.08 33.87 -14.37
C ILE A 177 -9.60 33.49 -14.42
N HIS A 178 -9.25 32.62 -15.38
CA HIS A 178 -7.90 32.08 -15.51
C HIS A 178 -7.26 32.47 -16.84
N TYR A 179 -6.96 33.77 -17.01
CA TYR A 179 -5.80 34.33 -17.71
C TYR A 179 -5.88 35.86 -17.65
N ILE A 180 -4.82 36.53 -17.18
CA ILE A 180 -4.76 37.99 -17.01
C ILE A 180 -3.59 38.51 -17.85
N GLY A 181 -3.83 38.67 -19.14
CA GLY A 181 -2.98 39.48 -20.01
C GLY A 181 -3.41 40.94 -19.93
N ASP A 182 -2.95 41.63 -18.87
CA ASP A 182 -3.02 43.09 -18.72
C ASP A 182 -4.41 43.65 -18.30
N PHE A 183 -4.89 43.29 -17.10
CA PHE A 183 -6.08 43.88 -16.44
C PHE A 183 -6.03 45.42 -16.40
N SER A 184 -4.82 45.97 -16.30
CA SER A 184 -4.50 47.40 -16.42
C SER A 184 -4.86 47.96 -17.81
N LYS A 185 -4.55 47.25 -18.89
CA LYS A 185 -4.88 47.61 -20.27
C LYS A 185 -6.37 47.43 -20.56
N TYR A 186 -7.01 46.43 -19.95
CA TYR A 186 -8.45 46.22 -19.98
C TYR A 186 -9.20 47.40 -19.32
N MET A 187 -8.80 47.82 -18.12
CA MET A 187 -9.36 49.00 -17.43
C MET A 187 -9.06 50.32 -18.15
N TYR A 188 -7.87 50.46 -18.76
CA TYR A 188 -7.51 51.62 -19.58
C TYR A 188 -8.36 51.70 -20.87
N THR A 189 -8.69 50.56 -21.48
CA THR A 189 -9.51 50.48 -22.69
C THR A 189 -10.98 50.78 -22.38
N LEU A 190 -11.49 50.31 -21.23
CA LEU A 190 -12.82 50.66 -20.70
C LEU A 190 -13.00 52.18 -20.51
N VAL A 191 -11.97 52.88 -20.02
CA VAL A 191 -12.01 54.34 -19.81
C VAL A 191 -11.84 55.13 -21.12
N ARG A 192 -11.09 54.58 -22.09
CA ARG A 192 -10.71 55.31 -23.32
C ARG A 192 -11.69 55.14 -24.47
N TYR A 193 -12.42 54.03 -24.57
CA TYR A 193 -13.11 53.68 -25.83
C TYR A 193 -14.63 53.77 -25.83
N GLN A 194 -15.31 53.93 -24.70
CA GLN A 194 -16.75 54.16 -24.70
C GLN A 194 -17.14 55.12 -23.59
N ASN A 195 -17.97 56.11 -23.91
CA ASN A 195 -18.72 56.95 -22.98
C ASN A 195 -19.69 56.09 -22.15
N TYR A 196 -19.18 55.12 -21.39
CA TYR A 196 -19.94 54.48 -20.34
C TYR A 196 -20.16 55.52 -19.26
N LEU A 197 -21.44 55.77 -18.99
CA LEU A 197 -21.92 56.71 -17.99
C LEU A 197 -21.12 56.53 -16.70
N VAL A 198 -20.52 57.63 -16.28
CA VAL A 198 -19.72 57.84 -15.07
C VAL A 198 -20.35 57.24 -13.79
N GLY A 199 -21.65 56.89 -13.81
CA GLY A 199 -22.41 56.32 -12.70
C GLY A 199 -22.06 54.89 -12.28
N ASP A 200 -21.69 53.98 -13.19
CA ASP A 200 -21.47 52.56 -12.82
C ASP A 200 -19.99 52.21 -12.60
N ALA A 201 -19.08 52.94 -13.25
CA ALA A 201 -17.67 52.96 -12.83
C ALA A 201 -17.52 53.46 -11.39
N LYS A 202 -18.39 54.39 -10.97
CA LYS A 202 -18.45 54.94 -9.60
C LYS A 202 -18.87 53.88 -8.57
N LYS A 203 -19.83 53.00 -8.88
CA LYS A 203 -20.24 51.87 -8.02
C LYS A 203 -19.15 50.82 -7.86
N LEU A 204 -18.39 50.52 -8.92
CA LEU A 204 -17.26 49.58 -8.85
C LEU A 204 -16.10 50.15 -8.01
N LEU A 205 -15.81 51.45 -8.18
CA LEU A 205 -14.79 52.18 -7.42
C LEU A 205 -15.15 52.37 -5.94
N GLU A 206 -16.44 52.43 -5.59
CA GLU A 206 -16.95 52.56 -4.21
C GLU A 206 -16.61 51.34 -3.32
N SER A 207 -16.50 50.12 -3.89
CA SER A 207 -16.09 48.91 -3.16
C SER A 207 -14.60 48.85 -2.78
N CYS A 208 -13.73 49.64 -3.45
CA CYS A 208 -12.28 49.69 -3.20
C CYS A 208 -11.85 50.84 -2.25
N ASN A 209 -12.83 51.56 -1.72
CA ASN A 209 -12.90 52.54 -0.64
C ASN A 209 -11.74 53.55 -0.35
N TYR A 210 -12.20 54.80 -0.22
CA TYR A 210 -11.63 56.03 0.35
C TYR A 210 -10.64 56.90 -0.45
N LYS A 211 -9.74 56.39 -1.30
CA LYS A 211 -8.73 57.27 -1.96
C LYS A 211 -9.05 57.73 -3.39
N ILE A 212 -10.10 57.17 -3.99
CA ILE A 212 -10.45 57.41 -5.40
C ILE A 212 -11.25 58.72 -5.58
N ASN A 213 -11.96 59.18 -4.55
CA ASN A 213 -12.69 60.45 -4.61
C ASN A 213 -11.78 61.68 -4.80
N LYS A 214 -10.50 61.60 -4.42
CA LYS A 214 -9.51 62.65 -4.71
C LYS A 214 -9.02 62.61 -6.16
N LEU A 215 -8.99 61.40 -6.76
CA LEU A 215 -8.57 61.18 -8.14
C LEU A 215 -9.59 61.67 -9.14
N MET A 216 -10.88 61.45 -8.86
CA MET A 216 -11.97 61.88 -9.74
C MET A 216 -12.22 63.40 -9.76
N LYS A 217 -11.57 64.19 -8.89
CA LYS A 217 -11.63 65.67 -8.91
C LYS A 217 -10.49 66.30 -9.71
N SER A 218 -9.62 65.49 -10.32
CA SER A 218 -8.50 65.97 -11.12
C SER A 218 -8.89 66.01 -12.59
N ASP A 219 -9.16 67.21 -13.12
CA ASP A 219 -9.50 67.44 -14.54
C ASP A 219 -8.31 67.18 -15.49
N ASN A 220 -7.13 66.87 -14.94
CA ASN A 220 -5.91 66.62 -15.73
C ASN A 220 -5.58 65.12 -15.82
N LEU A 221 -5.71 64.59 -17.04
CA LEU A 221 -5.54 63.19 -17.41
C LEU A 221 -4.18 62.59 -16.99
N ASN A 222 -3.10 63.39 -17.01
CA ASN A 222 -1.75 62.93 -16.67
C ASN A 222 -1.57 62.67 -15.16
N ASN A 223 -2.23 63.43 -14.30
CA ASN A 223 -2.18 63.22 -12.85
C ASN A 223 -2.99 61.99 -12.44
N LEU A 224 -4.12 61.75 -13.13
CA LEU A 224 -4.95 60.56 -12.95
C LEU A 224 -4.16 59.27 -13.23
N GLN A 225 -3.39 59.23 -14.33
CA GLN A 225 -2.54 58.09 -14.70
C GLN A 225 -1.45 57.82 -13.64
N LYS A 226 -0.79 58.88 -13.14
CA LYS A 226 0.30 58.75 -12.16
C LYS A 226 -0.19 58.19 -10.83
N ASP A 227 -1.37 58.58 -10.39
CA ASP A 227 -1.93 58.13 -9.12
C ASP A 227 -2.64 56.76 -9.23
N ALA A 228 -3.22 56.42 -10.38
CA ALA A 228 -3.63 55.05 -10.69
C ALA A 228 -2.44 54.08 -10.67
N LEU A 229 -1.29 54.48 -11.24
CA LEU A 229 -0.07 53.69 -11.22
C LEU A 229 0.48 53.50 -9.80
N LYS A 230 0.41 54.51 -8.93
CA LYS A 230 0.78 54.38 -7.51
C LYS A 230 -0.12 53.38 -6.77
N LEU A 231 -1.42 53.37 -7.05
CA LEU A 231 -2.37 52.43 -6.46
C LEU A 231 -2.12 51.00 -6.94
N TYR A 232 -1.88 50.82 -8.25
CA TYR A 232 -1.48 49.53 -8.83
C TYR A 232 -0.20 48.98 -8.19
N ASN A 233 0.83 49.83 -8.04
CA ASN A 233 2.08 49.46 -7.38
C ASN A 233 1.89 49.11 -5.88
N LYS A 234 0.93 49.76 -5.21
CA LYS A 234 0.59 49.44 -3.81
C LYS A 234 -0.16 48.11 -3.69
N TYR A 235 -1.08 47.83 -4.61
CA TYR A 235 -1.85 46.59 -4.67
C TYR A 235 -0.98 45.37 -5.00
N THR A 236 -0.11 45.49 -6.01
CA THR A 236 0.87 44.45 -6.36
C THR A 236 1.81 44.12 -5.20
N LYS A 237 2.27 45.15 -4.46
CA LYS A 237 3.04 44.95 -3.23
C LYS A 237 2.25 44.22 -2.14
N TYR A 238 0.96 44.54 -1.96
CA TYR A 238 0.09 43.85 -0.99
C TYR A 238 -0.13 42.38 -1.34
N ASN A 239 -0.47 42.06 -2.59
CA ASN A 239 -0.67 40.68 -3.02
C ASN A 239 0.61 39.84 -2.90
N LYS A 240 1.77 40.42 -3.25
CA LYS A 240 3.06 39.75 -3.05
C LYS A 240 3.32 39.44 -1.57
N ILE A 241 2.95 40.33 -0.65
CA ILE A 241 3.04 40.10 0.80
C ILE A 241 2.02 39.05 1.25
N HIS A 242 0.79 39.07 0.73
CA HIS A 242 -0.24 38.09 1.05
C HIS A 242 0.17 36.67 0.62
N ASP A 243 0.67 36.51 -0.60
CA ASP A 243 1.16 35.21 -1.12
C ASP A 243 2.38 34.71 -0.34
N LEU A 244 3.30 35.61 0.03
CA LEU A 244 4.42 35.28 0.92
C LEU A 244 3.91 34.80 2.28
N LYS A 245 2.94 35.50 2.89
CA LYS A 245 2.32 35.08 4.17
C LYS A 245 1.63 33.72 4.05
N LYS A 246 0.90 33.45 2.95
CA LYS A 246 0.25 32.16 2.69
C LYS A 246 1.27 31.03 2.52
N ARG A 247 2.36 31.27 1.78
CA ARG A 247 3.47 30.31 1.64
C ARG A 247 4.17 30.05 2.97
N ILE A 248 4.43 31.09 3.76
CA ILE A 248 5.01 30.96 5.11
C ILE A 248 4.09 30.16 6.02
N HIS A 249 2.78 30.44 6.02
CA HIS A 249 1.81 29.70 6.83
C HIS A 249 1.74 28.23 6.41
N ARG A 250 1.68 27.94 5.10
CA ARG A 250 1.71 26.57 4.57
C ARG A 250 3.01 25.83 4.93
N ASN A 251 4.16 26.50 4.85
CA ASN A 251 5.44 25.89 5.22
C ASN A 251 5.51 25.64 6.74
N LYS A 252 4.96 26.55 7.56
CA LYS A 252 4.83 26.35 9.01
C LYS A 252 3.91 25.17 9.34
N THR A 253 2.75 25.04 8.70
CA THR A 253 1.86 23.90 8.94
C THR A 253 2.49 22.59 8.51
N MET A 254 3.16 22.55 7.35
CA MET A 254 3.90 21.36 6.90
C MET A 254 5.03 20.99 7.88
N PHE A 255 5.76 21.98 8.40
CA PHE A 255 6.80 21.75 9.40
C PHE A 255 6.23 21.18 10.71
N ILE A 256 5.10 21.71 11.19
CA ILE A 256 4.42 21.20 12.39
C ILE A 256 3.98 19.74 12.18
N ILE A 257 3.40 19.41 11.02
CA ILE A 257 2.99 18.04 10.68
C ILE A 257 4.21 17.11 10.66
N ALA A 258 5.31 17.52 10.03
CA ALA A 258 6.54 16.74 10.01
C ALA A 258 7.10 16.50 11.42
N MET A 259 7.08 17.51 12.28
CA MET A 259 7.48 17.38 13.69
C MET A 259 6.59 16.40 14.45
N LEU A 260 5.27 16.43 14.24
CA LEU A 260 4.34 15.48 14.86
C LEU A 260 4.63 14.04 14.42
N ILE A 261 4.84 13.80 13.12
CA ILE A 261 5.20 12.48 12.59
C ILE A 261 6.51 11.98 13.21
N PHE A 262 7.53 12.85 13.25
CA PHE A 262 8.82 12.50 13.85
C PHE A 262 8.70 12.18 15.34
N THR A 263 7.89 12.94 16.08
CA THR A 263 7.63 12.70 17.51
C THR A 263 6.92 11.35 17.71
N LEU A 264 5.92 11.03 16.88
CA LEU A 264 5.24 9.74 16.92
C LEU A 264 6.19 8.57 16.60
N MET A 265 7.10 8.74 15.64
CA MET A 265 8.15 7.76 15.33
C MET A 265 9.09 7.55 16.52
N ILE A 266 9.54 8.62 17.20
CA ILE A 266 10.38 8.50 18.39
C ILE A 266 9.64 7.77 19.51
N ILE A 267 8.37 8.12 19.76
CA ILE A 267 7.55 7.46 20.79
C ILE A 267 7.40 5.97 20.47
N TYR A 268 7.09 5.62 19.21
CA TYR A 268 6.97 4.23 18.78
C TYR A 268 8.27 3.43 18.97
N ASN A 269 9.41 3.96 18.51
CA ASN A 269 10.71 3.32 18.68
C ASN A 269 11.11 3.24 20.17
N GLY A 270 10.82 4.27 20.95
CA GLY A 270 11.05 4.29 22.40
C GLY A 270 10.25 3.21 23.13
N LEU A 271 8.95 3.07 22.82
CA LEU A 271 8.10 2.02 23.36
C LEU A 271 8.62 0.62 22.97
N TYR A 272 9.01 0.43 21.71
CA TYR A 272 9.60 -0.83 21.24
C TYR A 272 10.88 -1.19 22.01
N VAL A 273 11.80 -0.24 22.19
CA VAL A 273 13.04 -0.46 22.97
C VAL A 273 12.73 -0.75 24.45
N LEU A 274 11.73 -0.09 25.04
CA LEU A 274 11.32 -0.34 26.43
C LEU A 274 10.75 -1.75 26.60
N LEU A 275 9.88 -2.20 25.69
CA LEU A 275 9.34 -3.57 25.69
C LEU A 275 10.46 -4.60 25.52
N TRP A 276 11.33 -4.40 24.53
CA TRP A 276 12.51 -5.27 24.33
C TRP A 276 13.43 -5.32 25.56
N SER A 277 13.66 -4.17 26.20
CA SER A 277 14.46 -4.10 27.43
C SER A 277 13.77 -4.82 28.60
N HIS A 278 12.44 -4.78 28.68
CA HIS A 278 11.70 -5.49 29.71
C HIS A 278 11.84 -7.01 29.54
N ASP A 279 11.65 -7.50 28.31
CA ASP A 279 11.79 -8.92 27.95
C ASP A 279 13.18 -9.45 28.26
N ASN A 280 14.23 -8.67 27.96
CA ASN A 280 15.61 -9.00 28.33
C ASN A 280 15.80 -9.16 29.83
N ARG A 281 15.32 -8.18 30.62
CA ARG A 281 15.46 -8.22 32.08
C ARG A 281 14.74 -9.43 32.67
N ASN A 282 13.62 -9.85 32.09
CA ASN A 282 12.89 -11.03 32.56
C ASN A 282 13.67 -12.32 32.28
N ILE A 283 14.26 -12.45 31.08
CA ILE A 283 15.17 -13.56 30.76
C ILE A 283 16.37 -13.56 31.71
N ASP A 284 17.03 -12.42 31.91
CA ASP A 284 18.22 -12.34 32.77
C ASP A 284 17.90 -12.72 34.22
N LYS A 285 16.75 -12.27 34.73
CA LYS A 285 16.25 -12.68 36.06
C LYS A 285 16.03 -14.19 36.14
N GLN A 286 15.40 -14.77 35.13
CA GLN A 286 15.11 -16.21 35.10
C GLN A 286 16.39 -17.03 35.00
N VAL A 287 17.34 -16.63 34.14
CA VAL A 287 18.67 -17.26 34.04
C VAL A 287 19.39 -17.21 35.38
N ASN A 288 19.40 -16.05 36.06
CA ASN A 288 20.03 -15.93 37.37
C ASN A 288 19.36 -16.80 38.43
N GLN A 289 18.03 -16.88 38.43
CA GLN A 289 17.29 -17.78 39.34
C GLN A 289 17.66 -19.25 39.09
N ILE A 290 17.74 -19.65 37.82
CA ILE A 290 18.17 -20.99 37.43
C ILE A 290 19.58 -21.28 37.95
N TYR A 291 20.54 -20.36 37.78
CA TYR A 291 21.91 -20.56 38.28
C TYR A 291 22.02 -20.61 39.80
N VAL A 292 21.20 -19.85 40.52
CA VAL A 292 21.16 -19.91 41.99
C VAL A 292 20.56 -21.22 42.49
N ASN A 293 19.53 -21.73 41.80
CA ASN A 293 18.77 -22.89 42.26
C ASN A 293 19.28 -24.23 41.71
N THR A 294 20.10 -24.21 40.66
CA THR A 294 20.61 -25.41 39.99
C THR A 294 22.07 -25.61 40.32
N LYS A 295 22.38 -26.75 40.95
CA LYS A 295 23.75 -27.13 41.24
C LYS A 295 24.37 -27.82 40.02
N VAL A 296 25.32 -27.15 39.38
CA VAL A 296 26.17 -27.71 38.31
C VAL A 296 27.54 -28.00 38.91
N THR A 297 27.95 -29.25 38.92
CA THR A 297 29.26 -29.69 39.45
C THR A 297 30.06 -30.40 38.39
N GLU A 298 31.38 -30.27 38.41
CA GLU A 298 32.24 -31.12 37.61
C GLU A 298 32.32 -32.54 38.20
N THR A 299 32.30 -33.55 37.33
CA THR A 299 32.52 -34.95 37.72
C THR A 299 33.81 -35.48 37.10
N MET A 300 34.57 -36.20 37.93
CA MET A 300 35.76 -36.92 37.50
C MET A 300 35.39 -38.32 37.01
N GLU A 301 36.29 -38.92 36.24
CA GLU A 301 36.13 -40.28 35.73
C GLU A 301 35.91 -41.28 36.87
N ASN A 302 34.99 -42.22 36.64
CA ASN A 302 34.65 -43.31 37.53
C ASN A 302 34.31 -44.58 36.72
N GLU A 303 33.88 -45.63 37.40
CA GLU A 303 33.53 -46.93 36.78
C GLU A 303 32.39 -46.86 35.75
N ASN A 304 31.53 -45.84 35.82
CA ASN A 304 30.43 -45.63 34.87
C ASN A 304 30.84 -44.77 33.66
N THR A 305 32.11 -44.36 33.60
CA THR A 305 32.65 -43.53 32.52
C THR A 305 33.17 -44.39 31.37
N GLU A 306 32.61 -44.16 30.19
CA GLU A 306 32.98 -44.77 28.93
C GLU A 306 33.68 -43.75 28.00
N ILE A 307 34.84 -44.13 27.49
CA ILE A 307 35.59 -43.37 26.49
C ILE A 307 35.18 -43.87 25.10
N ILE A 308 34.57 -43.01 24.30
CA ILE A 308 33.99 -43.39 22.99
C ILE A 308 35.07 -43.26 21.91
N ASN A 309 35.25 -44.29 21.08
CA ASN A 309 36.24 -44.33 20.01
C ASN A 309 37.71 -44.25 20.47
N ASN A 310 38.09 -45.14 21.39
CA ASN A 310 39.45 -45.26 21.94
C ASN A 310 40.56 -45.75 20.95
N ASN A 311 40.22 -45.97 19.68
CA ASN A 311 41.15 -46.39 18.63
C ASN A 311 41.79 -45.22 17.86
N ALA A 312 41.58 -43.98 18.30
CA ALA A 312 42.17 -42.79 17.68
C ALA A 312 43.71 -42.81 17.74
N ASP A 313 44.36 -42.23 16.72
CA ASP A 313 45.82 -42.06 16.70
C ASP A 313 46.27 -41.25 17.92
N LYS A 314 47.44 -41.59 18.50
CA LYS A 314 47.99 -40.87 19.67
C LYS A 314 48.26 -39.39 19.42
N SER A 315 48.40 -38.99 18.15
CA SER A 315 48.57 -37.60 17.72
C SER A 315 47.24 -36.85 17.56
N ASP A 316 46.09 -37.53 17.66
CA ASP A 316 44.77 -36.91 17.53
C ASP A 316 44.47 -36.01 18.74
N PRO A 317 44.00 -34.75 18.53
CA PRO A 317 43.56 -33.85 19.59
C PRO A 317 42.53 -34.44 20.56
N TYR A 318 41.80 -35.49 20.14
CA TYR A 318 40.92 -36.30 20.96
C TYR A 318 41.48 -36.61 22.36
N TRP A 319 42.75 -37.02 22.44
CA TRP A 319 43.39 -37.42 23.71
C TRP A 319 43.54 -36.27 24.72
N ASP A 320 43.53 -35.03 24.26
CA ASP A 320 43.56 -33.86 25.15
C ASP A 320 42.16 -33.50 25.66
N TYR A 321 41.13 -33.69 24.83
CA TYR A 321 39.75 -33.35 25.19
C TYR A 321 39.09 -34.36 26.13
N ILE A 322 39.38 -35.66 26.00
CA ILE A 322 38.81 -36.68 26.90
C ILE A 322 39.23 -36.50 28.37
N LYS A 323 40.36 -35.82 28.62
CA LYS A 323 40.86 -35.50 29.97
C LYS A 323 40.02 -34.43 30.66
N MET A 324 39.15 -33.72 29.94
CA MET A 324 38.27 -32.73 30.54
C MET A 324 37.21 -33.40 31.43
N ASN A 325 36.84 -32.69 32.49
CA ASN A 325 35.77 -33.13 33.39
C ASN A 325 34.41 -33.02 32.72
N LEU A 326 33.55 -33.98 33.02
CA LEU A 326 32.13 -33.93 32.70
C LEU A 326 31.42 -32.91 33.62
N ILE A 327 30.17 -32.58 33.32
CA ILE A 327 29.29 -31.85 34.24
C ILE A 327 28.15 -32.75 34.69
N ASN A 328 27.74 -32.59 35.94
CA ASN A 328 26.57 -33.23 36.51
C ASN A 328 25.62 -32.16 37.04
N VAL A 329 24.33 -32.33 36.73
CA VAL A 329 23.28 -31.37 37.05
C VAL A 329 22.13 -32.07 37.78
N ASP A 330 21.67 -31.46 38.87
CA ASP A 330 20.43 -31.86 39.54
C ASP A 330 19.23 -31.21 38.84
N PHE A 331 18.38 -32.03 38.22
CA PHE A 331 17.22 -31.60 37.46
C PHE A 331 15.96 -31.37 38.30
N SER A 332 15.99 -31.64 39.61
CA SER A 332 14.81 -31.63 40.47
C SER A 332 14.09 -30.27 40.49
N GLU A 333 14.83 -29.17 40.70
CA GLU A 333 14.25 -27.82 40.72
C GLU A 333 13.88 -27.31 39.31
N LEU A 334 14.66 -27.70 38.31
CA LEU A 334 14.39 -27.37 36.91
C LEU A 334 13.05 -27.97 36.47
N LYS A 335 12.81 -29.25 36.75
CA LYS A 335 11.56 -29.93 36.40
C LYS A 335 10.33 -29.44 37.14
N LYS A 336 10.49 -28.93 38.37
CA LYS A 336 9.39 -28.24 39.09
C LYS A 336 8.97 -26.95 38.38
N THR A 337 9.93 -26.23 37.80
CA THR A 337 9.68 -25.00 37.06
C THR A 337 9.15 -25.29 35.66
N ASN A 338 9.76 -26.25 34.98
CA ASN A 338 9.39 -26.68 33.64
C ASN A 338 9.64 -28.18 33.45
N ASN A 339 8.56 -28.94 33.35
CA ASN A 339 8.57 -30.39 33.13
C ASN A 339 9.11 -30.81 31.75
N ASP A 340 9.25 -29.88 30.81
CA ASP A 340 9.84 -30.12 29.49
C ASP A 340 11.38 -30.14 29.54
N THR A 341 12.00 -29.95 30.72
CA THR A 341 13.45 -30.01 30.89
C THR A 341 13.98 -31.40 30.58
N VAL A 342 14.94 -31.48 29.65
CA VAL A 342 15.56 -32.74 29.20
C VAL A 342 17.07 -32.78 29.42
N GLY A 343 17.71 -31.63 29.66
CA GLY A 343 19.12 -31.61 29.99
C GLY A 343 19.69 -30.22 30.21
N TRP A 344 21.01 -30.16 30.26
CA TRP A 344 21.82 -28.97 30.43
C TRP A 344 22.97 -28.97 29.44
N ILE A 345 23.26 -27.82 28.83
CA ILE A 345 24.34 -27.65 27.85
C ILE A 345 25.31 -26.54 28.30
N GLN A 346 26.61 -26.83 28.21
CA GLN A 346 27.69 -25.87 28.36
C GLN A 346 28.63 -25.96 27.15
N VAL A 347 28.89 -24.84 26.47
CA VAL A 347 29.78 -24.78 25.30
C VAL A 347 31.00 -23.91 25.64
N ASN A 348 32.20 -24.49 25.62
CA ASN A 348 33.41 -23.76 25.96
C ASN A 348 33.68 -22.60 24.98
N GLY A 349 34.33 -21.54 25.47
CA GLY A 349 34.59 -20.34 24.68
C GLY A 349 33.35 -19.49 24.37
N THR A 350 32.21 -19.80 24.97
CA THR A 350 30.95 -19.06 24.83
C THR A 350 30.33 -18.78 26.19
N ASN A 351 29.23 -18.01 26.24
CA ASN A 351 28.42 -17.85 27.45
C ASN A 351 27.27 -18.87 27.55
N ILE A 352 27.27 -19.90 26.68
CA ILE A 352 26.22 -20.92 26.65
C ILE A 352 26.43 -21.85 27.83
N ASN A 353 25.51 -21.74 28.78
CA ASN A 353 25.44 -22.55 29.99
C ASN A 353 23.97 -22.55 30.44
N TYR A 354 23.14 -23.43 29.88
CA TYR A 354 21.68 -23.34 30.02
C TYR A 354 21.03 -24.72 30.17
N PRO A 355 19.90 -24.82 30.89
CA PRO A 355 19.01 -25.96 30.73
C PRO A 355 18.38 -25.90 29.34
N PHE A 356 18.24 -27.05 28.69
CA PHE A 356 17.50 -27.17 27.45
C PHE A 356 16.26 -28.04 27.65
N VAL A 357 15.22 -27.68 26.90
CA VAL A 357 13.87 -28.26 27.01
C VAL A 357 13.49 -28.95 25.71
N GLN A 358 12.46 -29.79 25.73
CA GLN A 358 11.90 -30.40 24.53
C GLN A 358 10.38 -30.43 24.60
N THR A 359 9.72 -30.13 23.48
CA THR A 359 8.27 -30.21 23.34
C THR A 359 7.93 -30.95 22.04
N THR A 360 6.66 -30.95 21.65
CA THR A 360 6.14 -31.69 20.49
C THR A 360 6.41 -31.01 19.14
N ASP A 361 7.02 -29.84 19.14
CA ASP A 361 7.34 -29.04 17.95
C ASP A 361 8.61 -28.20 18.16
N ASN A 362 9.09 -27.56 17.09
CA ASN A 362 10.23 -26.65 17.12
C ASN A 362 9.81 -25.16 17.19
N GLU A 363 8.54 -24.85 17.46
CA GLU A 363 7.97 -23.51 17.40
C GLU A 363 7.71 -22.91 18.79
N TYR A 364 7.25 -23.71 19.75
CA TYR A 364 6.78 -23.24 21.05
C TYR A 364 7.85 -22.43 21.81
N TYR A 365 9.07 -22.96 21.93
CA TYR A 365 10.17 -22.29 22.64
C TYR A 365 10.87 -21.17 21.83
N LEU A 366 10.38 -20.86 20.62
CA LEU A 366 10.78 -19.63 19.92
C LEU A 366 10.24 -18.38 20.63
N THR A 367 9.08 -18.46 21.27
CA THR A 367 8.42 -17.30 21.90
C THR A 367 8.08 -17.51 23.37
N HIS A 368 8.63 -18.55 23.99
CA HIS A 368 8.44 -18.85 25.41
C HIS A 368 9.79 -19.03 26.10
N GLN A 369 9.94 -18.42 27.26
CA GLN A 369 11.12 -18.58 28.12
C GLN A 369 10.98 -19.86 28.98
N PHE A 370 11.95 -20.15 29.85
CA PHE A 370 12.02 -21.41 30.59
C PHE A 370 10.76 -21.72 31.41
N ASP A 371 10.16 -20.75 32.10
CA ASP A 371 8.92 -20.94 32.88
C ASP A 371 7.63 -20.97 32.04
N LYS A 372 7.76 -21.22 30.73
CA LYS A 372 6.66 -21.27 29.74
C LYS A 372 5.88 -19.96 29.58
N LYS A 373 6.36 -18.83 30.12
CA LYS A 373 5.76 -17.51 29.83
C LYS A 373 6.20 -16.99 28.48
N PHE A 374 5.31 -16.24 27.84
CA PHE A 374 5.62 -15.58 26.58
C PHE A 374 6.78 -14.60 26.75
N ASN A 375 7.79 -14.72 25.88
CA ASN A 375 8.92 -13.81 25.78
C ASN A 375 9.54 -13.96 24.38
N GLY A 376 9.70 -12.85 23.65
CA GLY A 376 10.27 -12.87 22.30
C GLY A 376 11.74 -13.32 22.22
N GLY A 377 12.43 -13.43 23.36
CA GLY A 377 13.78 -14.00 23.43
C GLY A 377 13.84 -15.53 23.48
N GLY A 378 12.70 -16.22 23.65
CA GLY A 378 12.57 -17.68 23.66
C GLY A 378 13.46 -18.40 24.70
N TRP A 379 13.73 -19.68 24.46
CA TRP A 379 14.62 -20.49 25.28
C TRP A 379 15.59 -21.34 24.44
N VAL A 380 16.34 -22.25 25.07
CA VAL A 380 17.17 -23.28 24.41
C VAL A 380 16.39 -24.59 24.35
N TRP A 381 16.23 -25.20 23.18
CA TRP A 381 15.44 -26.43 23.03
C TRP A 381 16.09 -27.47 22.12
N LEU A 382 15.82 -28.74 22.42
CA LEU A 382 16.16 -29.91 21.59
C LEU A 382 15.08 -30.09 20.51
N ASP A 383 15.48 -30.53 19.31
CA ASP A 383 14.56 -30.82 18.21
C ASP A 383 13.48 -31.82 18.63
N TYR A 384 12.22 -31.57 18.30
CA TYR A 384 11.10 -32.44 18.69
C TYR A 384 11.23 -33.89 18.16
N ARG A 385 11.99 -34.09 17.08
CA ARG A 385 12.23 -35.42 16.48
C ARG A 385 13.25 -36.23 17.26
N ASN A 386 14.09 -35.58 18.07
CA ASN A 386 15.12 -36.28 18.82
C ASN A 386 14.54 -37.05 20.01
N ASN A 387 15.20 -38.13 20.41
CA ASN A 387 14.92 -38.81 21.68
C ASN A 387 15.51 -37.99 22.85
N SER A 388 14.70 -37.71 23.87
CA SER A 388 15.12 -36.95 25.06
C SER A 388 15.86 -37.79 26.11
N LYS A 389 15.79 -39.12 26.02
CA LYS A 389 16.43 -40.04 26.98
C LYS A 389 17.77 -40.56 26.50
N GLU A 390 17.98 -40.60 25.19
CA GLU A 390 19.19 -41.09 24.53
C GLU A 390 19.50 -40.21 23.32
N PHE A 391 20.78 -39.87 23.10
CA PHE A 391 21.15 -39.11 21.90
C PHE A 391 20.99 -39.93 20.61
N ASP A 392 20.41 -39.34 19.57
CA ASP A 392 20.33 -39.93 18.22
C ASP A 392 21.65 -39.81 17.46
N LYS A 393 21.69 -40.26 16.20
CA LYS A 393 22.83 -40.07 15.31
C LYS A 393 23.20 -38.59 15.14
N ASN A 394 22.20 -37.72 15.05
CA ASN A 394 22.37 -36.27 15.15
C ASN A 394 21.34 -35.70 16.12
N SER A 395 21.80 -35.22 17.28
CA SER A 395 20.95 -34.46 18.19
C SER A 395 21.09 -32.97 17.89
N ILE A 396 19.98 -32.25 17.78
CA ILE A 396 19.99 -30.85 17.34
C ILE A 396 19.41 -29.96 18.43
N ILE A 397 20.21 -29.01 18.90
CA ILE A 397 19.79 -28.01 19.87
C ILE A 397 19.74 -26.65 19.19
N TYR A 398 18.63 -25.96 19.39
CA TYR A 398 18.37 -24.63 18.87
C TYR A 398 18.27 -23.62 20.01
N ALA A 399 18.62 -22.37 19.70
CA ALA A 399 18.20 -21.23 20.49
C ALA A 399 18.28 -19.96 19.65
N HIS A 400 17.69 -18.87 20.14
CA HIS A 400 17.82 -17.57 19.50
C HIS A 400 19.27 -17.06 19.48
N GLY A 401 19.67 -16.53 18.33
CA GLY A 401 20.97 -15.89 18.15
C GLY A 401 20.87 -14.44 18.57
N ARG A 402 20.78 -14.14 19.86
CA ARG A 402 20.46 -12.77 20.33
C ARG A 402 21.65 -11.82 20.19
N GLN A 403 21.38 -10.53 19.95
CA GLN A 403 22.43 -9.51 19.80
C GLN A 403 23.14 -9.19 21.12
N ASN A 404 22.42 -9.25 22.24
CA ASN A 404 22.99 -9.14 23.59
C ASN A 404 23.75 -10.40 24.03
N LYS A 405 24.02 -11.33 23.11
CA LYS A 405 24.78 -12.57 23.28
C LYS A 405 24.16 -13.62 24.20
N THR A 406 23.01 -13.37 24.84
CA THR A 406 22.27 -14.40 25.60
C THR A 406 21.76 -15.53 24.69
N MET A 407 21.37 -16.67 25.28
CA MET A 407 21.02 -17.89 24.55
C MET A 407 22.18 -18.32 23.64
N PHE A 408 21.96 -18.59 22.35
CA PHE A 408 23.03 -18.94 21.41
C PHE A 408 23.63 -17.72 20.71
N GLY A 409 23.37 -16.50 21.20
CA GLY A 409 23.88 -15.27 20.60
C GLY A 409 25.41 -15.19 20.51
N SER A 410 26.11 -15.84 21.44
CA SER A 410 27.57 -15.97 21.47
C SER A 410 28.14 -16.97 20.46
N LEU A 411 27.35 -17.86 19.86
CA LEU A 411 27.83 -18.74 18.79
C LEU A 411 28.39 -17.95 17.60
N ARG A 412 27.98 -16.70 17.39
CA ARG A 412 28.59 -15.84 16.36
C ARG A 412 30.10 -15.68 16.50
N ASN A 413 30.64 -15.88 17.70
CA ASN A 413 32.05 -15.71 17.98
C ASN A 413 32.88 -16.95 17.60
N ILE A 414 32.26 -18.13 17.35
CA ILE A 414 32.99 -19.37 17.03
C ILE A 414 33.77 -19.31 15.71
N LEU A 415 33.40 -18.36 14.84
CA LEU A 415 34.05 -18.13 13.55
C LEU A 415 35.18 -17.08 13.65
N THR A 416 35.44 -16.54 14.84
CA THR A 416 36.49 -15.53 15.05
C THR A 416 37.84 -16.20 15.32
N ASN A 417 38.92 -15.55 14.90
CA ASN A 417 40.27 -16.03 15.15
C ASN A 417 40.56 -16.24 16.65
N ASP A 418 40.01 -15.40 17.54
CA ASP A 418 40.21 -15.56 18.99
C ASP A 418 39.61 -16.86 19.51
N TRP A 419 38.41 -17.22 19.03
CA TRP A 419 37.78 -18.48 19.40
C TRP A 419 38.51 -19.68 18.77
N ILE A 420 38.85 -19.58 17.49
CA ILE A 420 39.56 -20.63 16.74
C ILE A 420 40.96 -20.86 17.33
N ASN A 421 41.71 -19.84 17.71
CA ASN A 421 43.09 -20.05 18.19
C ASN A 421 43.16 -20.66 19.60
N ASN A 422 42.05 -20.70 20.36
CA ASN A 422 42.01 -21.33 21.67
C ASN A 422 41.36 -22.73 21.60
N LYS A 423 42.21 -23.76 21.62
CA LYS A 423 41.80 -25.17 21.54
C LYS A 423 40.88 -25.62 22.68
N GLU A 424 40.91 -24.98 23.85
CA GLU A 424 40.03 -25.32 24.98
C GLU A 424 38.54 -25.06 24.66
N ASN A 425 38.27 -24.25 23.64
CA ASN A 425 36.93 -23.92 23.19
C ASN A 425 36.23 -25.06 22.45
N TYR A 426 36.97 -26.06 21.98
CA TYR A 426 36.47 -27.08 21.05
C TYR A 426 35.72 -28.23 21.74
N VAL A 427 35.13 -27.94 22.89
CA VAL A 427 34.47 -28.93 23.75
C VAL A 427 33.10 -28.42 24.20
N ILE A 428 32.13 -29.33 24.16
CA ILE A 428 30.78 -29.14 24.69
C ILE A 428 30.54 -30.18 25.78
N LYS A 429 29.94 -29.74 26.88
CA LYS A 429 29.52 -30.60 27.99
C LYS A 429 28.00 -30.63 28.04
N LEU A 430 27.41 -31.82 28.03
CA LEU A 430 25.98 -32.02 28.24
C LEU A 430 25.75 -32.87 29.48
N SER A 431 24.67 -32.58 30.21
CA SER A 431 24.12 -33.45 31.25
C SER A 431 22.65 -33.67 30.96
N THR A 432 22.20 -34.92 31.00
CA THR A 432 20.78 -35.31 30.97
C THR A 432 20.46 -36.08 32.24
N GLU A 433 19.23 -36.52 32.41
CA GLU A 433 18.88 -37.39 33.55
C GLU A 433 19.53 -38.77 33.48
N THR A 434 19.93 -39.23 32.29
CA THR A 434 20.44 -40.58 32.04
C THR A 434 21.96 -40.60 31.87
N GLU A 435 22.56 -39.52 31.38
CA GLU A 435 23.98 -39.49 31.03
C GLU A 435 24.61 -38.10 31.10
N ASN A 436 25.88 -38.05 31.48
CA ASN A 436 26.75 -36.88 31.31
C ASN A 436 27.69 -37.14 30.12
N THR A 437 27.90 -36.17 29.24
CA THR A 437 28.66 -36.37 27.99
C THR A 437 29.59 -35.21 27.65
N LEU A 438 30.68 -35.53 26.95
CA LEU A 438 31.62 -34.59 26.31
C LEU A 438 31.60 -34.76 24.80
N TRP A 439 31.63 -33.65 24.09
CA TRP A 439 31.59 -33.61 22.64
C TRP A 439 32.74 -32.74 22.09
N GLN A 440 33.47 -33.26 21.11
CA GLN A 440 34.57 -32.58 20.42
C GLN A 440 34.08 -31.91 19.15
N VAL A 441 34.33 -30.61 19.01
CA VAL A 441 33.97 -29.86 17.80
C VAL A 441 34.73 -30.39 16.59
N PHE A 442 34.03 -30.55 15.47
CA PHE A 442 34.63 -30.95 14.18
C PHE A 442 34.23 -30.04 13.01
N SER A 443 33.21 -29.21 13.17
CA SER A 443 32.79 -28.27 12.12
C SER A 443 32.13 -27.02 12.68
N VAL A 444 32.51 -25.86 12.16
CA VAL A 444 31.85 -24.57 12.44
C VAL A 444 31.71 -23.76 11.15
N TYR A 445 30.53 -23.20 10.89
CA TYR A 445 30.33 -22.41 9.68
C TYR A 445 29.15 -21.43 9.76
N ARG A 446 29.13 -20.49 8.80
CA ARG A 446 27.97 -19.65 8.48
C ARG A 446 27.38 -20.11 7.15
N ILE A 447 26.06 -20.24 7.09
CA ILE A 447 25.35 -20.72 5.90
C ILE A 447 24.06 -19.93 5.71
N PRO A 448 23.57 -19.71 4.47
CA PRO A 448 22.18 -19.29 4.26
C PRO A 448 21.19 -20.25 4.94
N THR A 449 19.99 -19.78 5.27
CA THR A 449 19.00 -20.63 5.93
C THR A 449 18.57 -21.79 5.02
N THR A 450 19.00 -23.00 5.37
CA THR A 450 18.63 -24.27 4.74
C THR A 450 18.32 -25.30 5.83
N SER A 451 17.85 -26.49 5.46
CA SER A 451 17.48 -27.56 6.40
C SER A 451 18.28 -28.85 6.21
N ASP A 452 19.13 -28.92 5.19
CA ASP A 452 19.85 -30.13 4.80
C ASP A 452 20.92 -30.57 5.83
N TYR A 453 21.32 -29.69 6.75
CA TYR A 453 22.18 -30.02 7.90
C TYR A 453 21.42 -30.43 9.16
N LEU A 454 20.08 -30.53 9.08
CA LEU A 454 19.18 -30.82 10.20
C LEU A 454 18.56 -32.23 10.13
N GLU A 455 19.24 -33.15 9.43
CA GLU A 455 18.84 -34.56 9.33
C GLU A 455 19.17 -35.30 10.63
N ILE A 456 18.25 -36.15 11.09
CA ILE A 456 18.36 -36.88 12.36
C ILE A 456 18.36 -38.39 12.15
N SER A 457 17.68 -38.86 11.10
CA SER A 457 17.54 -40.28 10.79
C SER A 457 18.17 -40.57 9.43
N PHE A 458 18.85 -41.72 9.35
CA PHE A 458 19.62 -42.11 8.17
C PHE A 458 19.20 -43.52 7.76
N GLU A 459 19.10 -43.75 6.46
CA GLU A 459 18.75 -45.07 5.90
C GLU A 459 19.80 -46.12 6.29
N ASP A 460 21.07 -45.73 6.26
CA ASP A 460 22.20 -46.57 6.64
C ASP A 460 23.41 -45.74 7.12
N ASN A 461 24.45 -46.46 7.56
CA ASN A 461 25.72 -45.91 8.01
C ASN A 461 26.47 -45.12 6.92
N ASN A 462 26.34 -45.49 5.64
CA ASN A 462 26.98 -44.76 4.54
C ASN A 462 26.33 -43.40 4.34
N LYS A 463 24.99 -43.31 4.44
CA LYS A 463 24.25 -42.05 4.37
C LYS A 463 24.60 -41.11 5.52
N PHE A 464 24.76 -41.66 6.72
CA PHE A 464 25.26 -40.87 7.85
C PHE A 464 26.69 -40.37 7.59
N LEU A 465 27.58 -41.19 7.05
CA LEU A 465 28.96 -40.78 6.75
C LEU A 465 29.03 -39.74 5.63
N GLU A 466 28.22 -39.86 4.56
CA GLU A 466 28.06 -38.83 3.52
C GLU A 466 27.62 -37.50 4.13
N PHE A 467 26.63 -37.55 5.04
CA PHE A 467 26.16 -36.39 5.78
C PHE A 467 27.25 -35.77 6.66
N ALA A 468 27.94 -36.56 7.48
CA ALA A 468 29.03 -36.09 8.33
C ALA A 468 30.17 -35.44 7.52
N ASN A 469 30.53 -36.03 6.37
CA ASN A 469 31.51 -35.46 5.45
C ASN A 469 31.05 -34.14 4.83
N MET A 470 29.77 -34.02 4.46
CA MET A 470 29.19 -32.75 4.01
C MET A 470 29.34 -31.67 5.11
N LEU A 471 29.04 -31.99 6.36
CA LEU A 471 29.18 -31.06 7.48
C LEU A 471 30.65 -30.67 7.72
N LYS A 472 31.58 -31.62 7.66
CA LYS A 472 33.02 -31.36 7.78
C LYS A 472 33.53 -30.45 6.66
N ASN A 473 33.14 -30.70 5.41
CA ASN A 473 33.54 -29.91 4.24
C ASN A 473 33.01 -28.46 4.26
N ARG A 474 31.96 -28.17 5.03
CA ARG A 474 31.45 -26.81 5.23
C ARG A 474 32.25 -26.01 6.24
N SER A 475 33.02 -26.67 7.09
CA SER A 475 33.72 -26.03 8.19
C SER A 475 34.66 -24.94 7.68
N GLN A 476 34.67 -23.79 8.36
CA GLN A 476 35.63 -22.73 8.10
C GLN A 476 37.02 -23.01 8.67
N TYR A 477 37.12 -24.03 9.54
CA TYR A 477 38.36 -24.43 10.18
C TYR A 477 38.48 -25.95 10.21
N ASP A 478 39.69 -26.45 9.95
CA ASP A 478 39.99 -27.87 10.09
C ASP A 478 40.41 -28.17 11.54
N PHE A 479 39.50 -28.82 12.27
CA PHE A 479 39.72 -29.21 13.66
C PHE A 479 40.58 -30.48 13.80
N GLY A 480 40.88 -31.17 12.70
CA GLY A 480 41.56 -32.47 12.72
C GLY A 480 40.70 -33.63 13.23
N THR A 481 39.47 -33.37 13.69
CA THR A 481 38.55 -34.39 14.20
C THR A 481 37.98 -35.24 13.06
N ASN A 482 38.01 -36.56 13.21
CA ASN A 482 37.36 -37.51 12.29
C ASN A 482 36.05 -38.06 12.86
N VAL A 483 35.04 -38.19 11.99
CA VAL A 483 33.72 -38.76 12.31
C VAL A 483 33.57 -40.05 11.52
N SER A 484 33.34 -41.17 12.23
CA SER A 484 33.06 -42.50 11.69
C SER A 484 31.55 -42.75 11.61
N ASP A 485 31.16 -43.87 11.04
CA ASP A 485 29.75 -44.22 10.79
C ASP A 485 28.99 -44.67 12.04
N ASP A 486 29.70 -45.15 13.06
CA ASP A 486 29.18 -45.55 14.36
C ASP A 486 29.01 -44.37 15.35
N ASP A 487 29.63 -43.22 15.06
CA ASP A 487 29.57 -42.03 15.90
C ASP A 487 28.15 -41.46 16.08
N LYS A 488 28.01 -40.64 17.12
CA LYS A 488 26.90 -39.71 17.32
C LYS A 488 27.43 -38.30 17.27
N ILE A 489 26.66 -37.40 16.65
CA ILE A 489 26.99 -35.98 16.56
C ILE A 489 25.92 -35.10 17.21
N LEU A 490 26.34 -33.90 17.59
CA LEU A 490 25.51 -32.83 18.14
C LEU A 490 25.60 -31.63 17.20
N THR A 491 24.46 -31.06 16.85
CA THR A 491 24.34 -29.85 16.03
C THR A 491 23.76 -28.72 16.87
N LEU A 492 24.47 -27.59 16.95
CA LEU A 492 23.96 -26.34 17.51
C LEU A 492 23.64 -25.38 16.36
N SER A 493 22.40 -24.92 16.28
CA SER A 493 21.92 -24.10 15.16
C SER A 493 21.26 -22.82 15.65
N THR A 494 21.71 -21.67 15.13
CA THR A 494 21.14 -20.37 15.49
C THR A 494 21.18 -19.35 14.36
N CYS A 495 20.37 -18.30 14.42
CA CYS A 495 20.39 -17.20 13.46
C CYS A 495 21.65 -16.34 13.65
N TYR A 496 22.43 -16.16 12.58
CA TYR A 496 23.47 -15.15 12.52
C TYR A 496 22.85 -13.77 12.21
N ASN A 497 21.95 -13.72 11.23
CA ASN A 497 21.11 -12.58 10.87
C ASN A 497 19.74 -13.11 10.36
N ASN A 498 18.95 -12.30 9.66
CA ASN A 498 17.64 -12.73 9.15
C ASN A 498 17.71 -13.74 7.99
N ALA A 499 18.84 -13.85 7.29
CA ALA A 499 19.04 -14.71 6.13
C ALA A 499 19.93 -15.93 6.44
N ASP A 500 20.90 -15.77 7.34
CA ASP A 500 21.97 -16.73 7.59
C ASP A 500 21.91 -17.34 8.98
N LYS A 501 22.40 -18.56 9.08
CA LYS A 501 22.63 -19.33 10.30
C LYS A 501 24.12 -19.38 10.63
N VAL A 502 24.42 -19.53 11.92
CA VAL A 502 25.71 -20.02 12.40
C VAL A 502 25.47 -21.40 13.00
N VAL A 503 26.33 -22.35 12.64
CA VAL A 503 26.18 -23.75 12.98
C VAL A 503 27.49 -24.29 13.52
N LEU A 504 27.38 -25.10 14.57
CA LEU A 504 28.48 -25.83 15.17
C LEU A 504 28.10 -27.31 15.23
N HIS A 505 29.04 -28.19 14.87
CA HIS A 505 28.89 -29.63 15.03
C HIS A 505 30.00 -30.21 15.89
N ALA A 506 29.62 -31.15 16.76
CA ALA A 506 30.55 -31.87 17.63
C ALA A 506 30.25 -33.37 17.65
N LYS A 507 31.28 -34.18 17.85
CA LYS A 507 31.24 -35.65 17.94
C LYS A 507 31.31 -36.07 19.41
N LEU A 508 30.52 -37.06 19.82
CA LEU A 508 30.57 -37.62 21.17
C LEU A 508 31.92 -38.33 21.40
N ILE A 509 32.61 -38.02 22.51
CA ILE A 509 33.93 -38.60 22.83
C ILE A 509 34.01 -39.29 24.18
N LYS A 510 33.10 -38.96 25.11
CA LYS A 510 33.07 -39.53 26.47
C LYS A 510 31.68 -39.43 27.04
N LYS A 511 31.26 -40.47 27.75
CA LYS A 511 29.93 -40.62 28.35
C LYS A 511 30.08 -41.18 29.77
N GLU A 512 29.25 -40.72 30.69
CA GLU A 512 29.06 -41.31 32.02
C GLU A 512 27.58 -41.61 32.20
N SER A 513 27.23 -42.85 32.52
CA SER A 513 25.84 -43.23 32.84
C SER A 513 25.51 -42.82 34.29
N ARG A 514 24.31 -42.27 34.51
CA ARG A 514 23.87 -41.71 35.80
C ARG A 514 23.01 -42.64 36.65
#